data_AF-A0A7S1VA93-F1
#
_entry.id   AF-A0A7S1VA93-F1
#
_cell.length_a   1.000
_cell.length_b   1.000
_cell.length_c   1.000
_cell.angle_alpha   90.00
_cell.angle_beta   90.00
_cell.angle_gamma   90.00
#
_symmetry.space_group_name_H-M   'P 1'
#
loop_
_entity.id
_entity.type
_entity.pdbx_description
1 polymer ?
#
loop_
_entity_poly.entity_id
_entity_poly.type
_entity_poly.pdbx_seq_one_letter_code
_entity_poly.pdbx_strand_id
1 'polypeptide(L)'
;KKYDDGPQEWLEELLVSRARTSQRIDIAEPGFIDEDFLVNLLNAASTNSSLRHFAFVVQNVEASPSAKVTACANSVLNSCPLLKEVDIAGCRVGYADSLRIPARAFDAIRLRRCDQNFAVFSPTFVRVKNVSVDWPVVPDLQTFNSCLAACQN
;
A
#
# COMPACT_ATOMS: atom_id res chain seq x y z
N LYS A 1 37.22 -13.63 -7.61
CA LYS A 1 37.00 -12.49 -6.69
C LYS A 1 35.50 -12.32 -6.55
N LYS A 2 34.94 -12.83 -5.44
CA LYS A 2 33.56 -12.56 -5.04
C LYS A 2 33.47 -11.05 -4.83
N TYR A 3 32.57 -10.38 -5.54
CA TYR A 3 32.14 -9.07 -5.10
C TYR A 3 31.26 -9.33 -3.88
N ASP A 4 31.77 -8.87 -2.73
CA ASP A 4 31.15 -8.95 -1.42
C ASP A 4 29.72 -8.41 -1.45
N ASP A 5 28.83 -9.02 -0.67
CA ASP A 5 27.42 -8.63 -0.50
C ASP A 5 27.24 -7.20 0.11
N GLY A 6 28.33 -6.52 0.46
CA GLY A 6 28.35 -5.21 1.13
C GLY A 6 27.64 -4.03 0.44
N PRO A 7 27.62 -3.90 -0.91
CA PRO A 7 26.88 -2.80 -1.56
C PRO A 7 25.36 -2.94 -1.44
N GLN A 8 24.84 -4.16 -1.35
CA GLN A 8 23.42 -4.42 -1.24
C GLN A 8 22.94 -4.21 0.19
N GLU A 9 23.60 -4.82 1.18
CA GLU A 9 23.24 -4.67 2.60
C GLU A 9 23.26 -3.19 3.05
N TRP A 10 24.29 -2.44 2.64
CA TRP A 10 24.38 -1.00 2.94
C TRP A 10 23.23 -0.20 2.30
N LEU A 11 22.84 -0.54 1.07
CA LEU A 11 21.73 0.11 0.39
C LEU A 11 20.40 -0.21 1.10
N GLU A 12 20.21 -1.45 1.52
CA GLU A 12 19.04 -1.89 2.27
C GLU A 12 18.93 -1.16 3.61
N GLU A 13 20.01 -1.06 4.38
CA GLU A 13 20.06 -0.28 5.62
C GLU A 13 19.74 1.20 5.40
N LEU A 14 20.28 1.80 4.33
CA LEU A 14 20.00 3.18 3.98
C LEU A 14 18.52 3.40 3.65
N LEU A 15 17.90 2.48 2.92
CA LEU A 15 16.48 2.52 2.57
C LEU A 15 15.60 2.35 3.82
N VAL A 16 15.94 1.41 4.70
CA VAL A 16 15.25 1.21 6.00
C VAL A 16 15.37 2.45 6.88
N SER A 17 16.56 3.05 6.97
CA SER A 17 16.80 4.29 7.73
C SER A 17 15.97 5.46 7.18
N ARG A 18 15.92 5.61 5.84
CA ARG A 18 15.08 6.62 5.19
C ARG A 18 13.60 6.38 5.39
N ALA A 19 13.14 5.13 5.41
CA ALA A 19 11.73 4.82 5.67
C ALA A 19 11.26 5.31 7.05
N ARG A 20 12.16 5.43 8.03
CA ARG A 20 11.82 5.94 9.38
C ARG A 20 11.61 7.46 9.44
N THR A 21 12.12 8.21 8.47
CA THR A 21 12.21 9.68 8.52
C THR A 21 11.63 10.38 7.31
N SER A 22 11.44 9.68 6.19
CA SER A 22 10.94 10.24 4.95
C SER A 22 9.43 10.52 5.03
N GLN A 23 8.98 11.61 4.40
CA GLN A 23 7.55 11.86 4.23
C GLN A 23 6.94 11.01 3.12
N ARG A 24 7.76 10.38 2.28
CA ARG A 24 7.34 9.60 1.11
C ARG A 24 8.10 8.28 1.04
N ILE A 25 7.35 7.20 0.85
CA ILE A 25 7.89 5.86 0.61
C ILE A 25 7.17 5.29 -0.61
N ASP A 26 7.95 4.93 -1.62
CA ASP A 26 7.48 4.26 -2.82
C ASP A 26 8.15 2.90 -2.89
N ILE A 27 7.35 1.85 -2.80
CA ILE A 27 7.79 0.47 -2.94
C ILE A 27 7.19 -0.05 -4.23
N ALA A 28 8.05 -0.39 -5.19
CA ALA A 28 7.69 -1.15 -6.36
C ALA A 28 8.37 -2.51 -6.23
N GLU A 29 7.60 -3.56 -5.94
CA GLU A 29 8.06 -4.94 -5.87
C GLU A 29 8.25 -5.46 -7.30
N PRO A 30 9.49 -5.49 -7.83
CA PRO A 30 9.78 -5.92 -9.17
C PRO A 30 10.10 -7.41 -9.14
N GLY A 31 9.29 -8.25 -8.51
CA GLY A 31 9.46 -9.72 -8.48
C GLY A 31 10.80 -10.30 -7.97
N PHE A 32 11.79 -9.45 -7.61
CA PHE A 32 13.18 -9.81 -7.26
C PHE A 32 13.64 -9.17 -5.95
N ILE A 33 12.73 -8.51 -5.21
CA ILE A 33 13.05 -7.97 -3.88
C ILE A 33 12.94 -9.11 -2.87
N ASP A 34 13.94 -9.23 -2.01
CA ASP A 34 13.93 -10.15 -0.88
C ASP A 34 12.77 -9.83 0.09
N GLU A 35 12.03 -10.86 0.49
CA GLU A 35 10.84 -10.72 1.33
C GLU A 35 11.19 -10.15 2.72
N ASP A 36 12.30 -10.59 3.32
CA ASP A 36 12.71 -10.15 4.64
C ASP A 36 13.16 -8.68 4.61
N PHE A 37 13.87 -8.25 3.57
CA PHE A 37 14.15 -6.83 3.34
C PHE A 37 12.85 -6.01 3.23
N LEU A 38 11.88 -6.48 2.45
CA LEU A 38 10.61 -5.77 2.27
C LEU A 38 9.83 -5.64 3.58
N VAL A 39 9.79 -6.71 4.38
CA VAL A 39 9.20 -6.70 5.73
C VAL A 39 9.91 -5.69 6.64
N ASN A 40 11.25 -5.66 6.63
CA ASN A 40 12.02 -4.71 7.42
C ASN A 40 11.77 -3.25 7.02
N LEU A 41 11.70 -2.98 5.71
CA LEU A 41 11.37 -1.66 5.18
C LEU A 41 9.97 -1.20 5.60
N LEU A 42 8.98 -2.08 5.49
CA LEU A 42 7.59 -1.79 5.89
C LEU A 42 7.45 -1.60 7.40
N ASN A 43 8.15 -2.39 8.22
CA ASN A 43 8.17 -2.19 9.66
C ASN A 43 8.77 -0.83 10.03
N ALA A 44 9.88 -0.44 9.40
CA ALA A 44 10.48 0.88 9.60
C ALA A 44 9.56 2.03 9.15
N ALA A 45 8.85 1.86 8.04
CA ALA A 45 7.82 2.79 7.58
C ALA A 45 6.68 2.94 8.59
N SER A 46 6.24 1.84 9.23
CA SER A 46 5.12 1.85 10.17
C SER A 46 5.39 2.62 11.46
N THR A 47 6.66 2.76 11.85
CA THR A 47 7.07 3.58 13.00
C THR A 47 7.30 5.05 12.64
N ASN A 48 7.16 5.42 11.36
CA ASN A 48 7.37 6.78 10.88
C ASN A 48 6.09 7.62 11.06
N SER A 49 6.09 8.44 12.11
CA SER A 49 4.97 9.35 12.41
C SER A 49 4.87 10.54 11.44
N SER A 50 5.89 10.78 10.62
CA SER A 50 5.95 11.87 9.64
C SER A 50 5.53 11.46 8.22
N LEU A 51 5.26 10.17 7.99
CA LEU A 51 4.93 9.64 6.68
C LEU A 51 3.60 10.22 6.17
N ARG A 52 3.63 10.79 4.96
CA ARG A 52 2.48 11.44 4.29
C ARG A 52 2.04 10.72 3.02
N HIS A 53 2.97 10.07 2.32
CA HIS A 53 2.71 9.33 1.09
C HIS A 53 3.25 7.91 1.19
N PHE A 54 2.41 6.93 0.88
CA PHE A 54 2.77 5.52 0.82
C PHE A 54 2.31 4.91 -0.51
N ALA A 55 3.26 4.48 -1.33
CA ALA A 55 2.97 3.69 -2.51
C ALA A 55 3.48 2.25 -2.36
N PHE A 56 2.63 1.28 -2.66
CA PHE A 56 2.92 -0.14 -2.60
C PHE A 56 2.41 -0.83 -3.87
N VAL A 57 3.34 -1.11 -4.77
CA VAL A 57 3.08 -1.58 -6.14
C VAL A 57 3.64 -2.98 -6.29
N VAL A 58 2.77 -3.97 -6.48
CA VAL A 58 3.11 -5.35 -6.81
C VAL A 58 2.89 -5.54 -8.31
N GLN A 59 3.91 -6.00 -9.03
CA GLN A 59 3.81 -6.11 -10.49
C GLN A 59 2.97 -7.30 -10.96
N ASN A 60 2.89 -8.36 -10.15
CA ASN A 60 2.17 -9.58 -10.47
C ASN A 60 0.93 -9.73 -9.59
N VAL A 61 -0.25 -9.40 -10.15
CA VAL A 61 -1.54 -9.46 -9.43
C VAL A 61 -1.90 -10.89 -8.99
N GLU A 62 -1.48 -11.90 -9.76
CA GLU A 62 -1.76 -13.31 -9.47
C GLU A 62 -0.93 -13.82 -8.29
N ALA A 63 0.32 -13.35 -8.17
CA ALA A 63 1.23 -13.66 -7.08
C ALA A 63 1.12 -12.61 -5.96
N SER A 64 -0.11 -12.42 -5.45
CA SER A 64 -0.39 -11.52 -4.32
C SER A 64 0.72 -11.55 -3.27
N PRO A 65 1.10 -10.39 -2.69
CA PRO A 65 2.19 -10.32 -1.72
C PRO A 65 1.94 -11.31 -0.58
N SER A 66 3.01 -11.83 0.01
CA SER A 66 2.91 -12.80 1.10
C SER A 66 2.06 -12.25 2.26
N ALA A 67 1.52 -13.15 3.09
CA ALA A 67 0.75 -12.75 4.27
C ALA A 67 1.57 -11.86 5.22
N LYS A 68 2.89 -12.08 5.31
CA LYS A 68 3.80 -11.26 6.13
C LYS A 68 3.92 -9.84 5.58
N VAL A 69 4.22 -9.71 4.28
CA VAL A 69 4.32 -8.41 3.60
C VAL A 69 3.01 -7.64 3.70
N THR A 70 1.89 -8.33 3.48
CA THR A 70 0.55 -7.75 3.62
C THR A 70 0.27 -7.24 5.03
N ALA A 71 0.63 -8.00 6.07
CA ALA A 71 0.48 -7.59 7.46
C ALA A 71 1.31 -6.33 7.78
N CYS A 72 2.56 -6.28 7.32
CA CYS A 72 3.42 -5.12 7.52
C CYS A 72 2.92 -3.88 6.75
N ALA A 73 2.45 -4.03 5.51
CA ALA A 73 1.85 -2.94 4.75
C ALA A 73 0.57 -2.41 5.43
N ASN A 74 -0.26 -3.29 6.00
CA ASN A 74 -1.39 -2.89 6.84
C ASN A 74 -0.93 -2.13 8.09
N SER A 75 0.19 -2.50 8.70
CA SER A 75 0.76 -1.75 9.83
C SER A 75 1.11 -0.31 9.43
N VAL A 76 1.71 -0.08 8.26
CA VAL A 76 1.98 1.27 7.74
C VAL A 76 0.69 2.07 7.57
N LEU A 77 -0.32 1.47 6.93
CA LEU A 77 -1.60 2.11 6.70
C LEU A 77 -2.29 2.55 8.00
N ASN A 78 -2.17 1.77 9.08
CA ASN A 78 -2.82 2.04 10.37
C ASN A 78 -2.00 2.94 11.29
N SER A 79 -0.67 2.79 11.32
CA SER A 79 0.20 3.37 12.35
C SER A 79 0.73 4.76 12.01
N CYS A 80 0.63 5.21 10.75
CA CYS A 80 1.13 6.51 10.31
C CYS A 80 0.01 7.58 10.35
N PRO A 81 -0.16 8.39 11.41
CA PRO A 81 -1.31 9.30 11.58
C PRO A 81 -1.38 10.44 10.55
N LEU A 82 -0.24 10.81 9.97
CA LEU A 82 -0.14 11.90 8.99
C LEU A 82 -0.27 11.43 7.53
N LEU A 83 -0.53 10.14 7.30
CA LEU A 83 -0.67 9.61 5.95
C LEU A 83 -1.86 10.25 5.24
N LYS A 84 -1.61 10.86 4.08
CA LYS A 84 -2.60 11.58 3.26
C LYS A 84 -2.80 10.96 1.90
N GLU A 85 -1.76 10.32 1.36
CA GLU A 85 -1.79 9.73 0.03
C GLU A 85 -1.42 8.26 0.09
N VAL A 86 -2.26 7.42 -0.52
CA VAL A 86 -2.05 5.97 -0.63
C VAL A 86 -2.15 5.58 -2.10
N ASP A 87 -1.14 4.89 -2.62
CA ASP A 87 -1.15 4.31 -3.96
C ASP A 87 -0.88 2.81 -3.84
N ILE A 88 -1.90 1.99 -4.09
CA ILE A 88 -1.77 0.54 -4.04
C ILE A 88 -1.99 0.01 -5.46
N ALA A 89 -1.05 -0.78 -5.94
CA ALA A 89 -1.17 -1.39 -7.25
C ALA A 89 -0.87 -2.88 -7.24
N GLY A 90 -1.62 -3.64 -8.03
CA GLY A 90 -1.41 -5.08 -8.22
C GLY A 90 -1.58 -5.94 -6.97
N CYS A 91 -2.32 -5.46 -5.98
CA CYS A 91 -2.59 -6.18 -4.74
C CYS A 91 -4.04 -6.64 -4.67
N ARG A 92 -4.32 -7.62 -3.81
CA ARG A 92 -5.68 -7.84 -3.29
C ARG A 92 -5.99 -6.79 -2.23
N VAL A 93 -7.22 -6.28 -2.23
CA VAL A 93 -7.70 -5.32 -1.23
C VAL A 93 -9.08 -5.75 -0.74
N GLY A 94 -9.32 -5.67 0.57
CA GLY A 94 -10.64 -5.90 1.18
C GLY A 94 -11.02 -7.35 1.53
N TYR A 95 -10.16 -8.34 1.25
CA TYR A 95 -10.25 -9.70 1.81
C TYR A 95 -9.62 -9.79 3.21
N ALA A 96 -9.96 -10.86 3.94
CA ALA A 96 -9.41 -11.14 5.27
C ALA A 96 -7.87 -11.08 5.30
N ASP A 97 -7.22 -11.65 4.28
CA ASP A 97 -5.76 -11.78 4.18
C ASP A 97 -5.13 -10.78 3.19
N SER A 98 -5.74 -9.60 3.05
CA SER A 98 -5.32 -8.60 2.06
C SER A 98 -5.11 -7.21 2.66
N LEU A 99 -4.77 -6.23 1.82
CA LEU A 99 -4.61 -4.85 2.27
C LEU A 99 -5.95 -4.27 2.75
N ARG A 100 -5.92 -3.60 3.90
CA ARG A 100 -7.05 -2.95 4.56
C ARG A 100 -6.72 -1.48 4.74
N ILE A 101 -7.42 -0.64 3.99
CA ILE A 101 -7.28 0.81 4.11
C ILE A 101 -8.13 1.27 5.29
N PRO A 102 -7.54 1.90 6.33
CA PRO A 102 -8.28 2.29 7.51
C PRO A 102 -9.23 3.46 7.25
N ALA A 103 -10.26 3.54 8.08
CA ALA A 103 -11.25 4.60 8.03
C ALA A 103 -10.76 5.92 8.59
N ARG A 104 -10.14 6.70 7.72
CA ARG A 104 -9.73 8.08 8.02
C ARG A 104 -9.71 8.93 6.76
N ALA A 105 -9.49 10.23 6.96
CA ALA A 105 -9.41 11.18 5.87
C ALA A 105 -8.08 11.07 5.12
N PHE A 106 -8.15 10.69 3.84
CA PHE A 106 -7.04 10.73 2.90
C PHE A 106 -7.30 11.84 1.87
N ASP A 107 -6.23 12.54 1.47
CA ASP A 107 -6.30 13.50 0.37
C ASP A 107 -6.37 12.77 -0.99
N ALA A 108 -5.68 11.63 -1.12
CA ALA A 108 -5.76 10.80 -2.32
C ALA A 108 -5.63 9.30 -2.02
N ILE A 109 -6.46 8.50 -2.69
CA ILE A 109 -6.30 7.04 -2.77
C ILE A 109 -6.26 6.64 -4.24
N ARG A 110 -5.20 5.94 -4.63
CA ARG A 110 -5.04 5.34 -5.96
C ARG A 110 -5.02 3.83 -5.82
N LEU A 111 -5.93 3.16 -6.50
CA LEU A 111 -5.94 1.70 -6.61
C LEU A 111 -5.71 1.35 -8.08
N ARG A 112 -4.70 0.54 -8.41
CA ARG A 112 -4.37 0.23 -9.82
C ARG A 112 -4.21 -1.27 -9.98
N ARG A 113 -4.91 -1.89 -10.93
CA ARG A 113 -4.76 -3.34 -11.20
C ARG A 113 -4.96 -4.24 -9.96
N CYS A 114 -5.82 -3.87 -9.01
CA CYS A 114 -6.13 -4.70 -7.83
C CYS A 114 -7.21 -5.75 -8.16
N ASP A 115 -7.11 -6.94 -7.56
CA ASP A 115 -8.11 -8.02 -7.67
C ASP A 115 -9.43 -7.63 -6.95
N GLN A 116 -10.56 -8.06 -7.50
CA GLN A 116 -11.80 -7.28 -7.49
C GLN A 116 -12.92 -7.76 -6.58
N ASN A 117 -12.84 -8.87 -5.84
CA ASN A 117 -14.11 -9.35 -5.24
C ASN A 117 -14.64 -8.49 -4.09
N PHE A 118 -13.82 -7.69 -3.39
CA PHE A 118 -14.30 -6.95 -2.22
C PHE A 118 -13.54 -5.63 -1.97
N ALA A 119 -13.32 -4.80 -3.00
CA ALA A 119 -13.09 -3.37 -2.76
C ALA A 119 -14.39 -2.69 -2.27
N VAL A 120 -15.07 -3.32 -1.31
CA VAL A 120 -16.13 -2.74 -0.51
C VAL A 120 -15.43 -1.72 0.36
N PHE A 121 -15.35 -0.49 -0.16
CA PHE A 121 -15.41 0.68 0.69
C PHE A 121 -16.68 0.53 1.49
N SER A 122 -16.60 -0.14 2.64
CA SER A 122 -17.75 -0.24 3.51
C SER A 122 -18.19 1.20 3.80
N PRO A 123 -19.49 1.53 3.67
CA PRO A 123 -19.97 2.91 3.69
C PRO A 123 -19.65 3.67 4.99
N THR A 124 -19.14 2.98 6.01
CA THR A 124 -18.61 3.57 7.24
C THR A 124 -17.14 4.01 7.17
N PHE A 125 -16.42 3.77 6.06
CA PHE A 125 -14.98 3.50 6.17
C PHE A 125 -13.99 4.34 5.36
N VAL A 126 -14.30 5.39 4.58
CA VAL A 126 -13.24 6.34 4.15
C VAL A 126 -13.84 7.69 3.75
N ARG A 127 -13.28 8.82 4.20
CA ARG A 127 -13.53 10.14 3.58
C ARG A 127 -12.35 10.47 2.66
N VAL A 128 -12.55 10.41 1.36
CA VAL A 128 -11.48 10.65 0.37
C VAL A 128 -11.83 11.86 -0.47
N LYS A 129 -10.91 12.81 -0.59
CA LYS A 129 -11.12 13.96 -1.50
C LYS A 129 -11.01 13.56 -2.97
N ASN A 130 -10.00 12.73 -3.29
CA ASN A 130 -9.74 12.24 -4.64
C ASN A 130 -9.52 10.73 -4.65
N VAL A 131 -10.39 9.99 -5.32
CA VAL A 131 -10.19 8.57 -5.63
C VAL A 131 -9.88 8.47 -7.12
N SER A 132 -8.73 7.91 -7.47
CA SER A 132 -8.39 7.59 -8.86
C SER A 132 -8.25 6.09 -8.97
N VAL A 133 -8.96 5.49 -9.92
CA VAL A 133 -8.87 4.06 -10.15
C VAL A 133 -8.60 3.79 -11.61
N ASP A 134 -7.47 3.14 -11.87
CA ASP A 134 -7.03 2.76 -13.21
C ASP A 134 -7.30 1.27 -13.38
N TRP A 135 -8.44 0.96 -14.03
CA TRP A 135 -9.01 -0.38 -14.17
C TRP A 135 -9.04 -0.83 -15.64
N PRO A 136 -8.54 -2.04 -15.97
CA PRO A 136 -8.71 -2.59 -17.31
C PRO A 136 -10.10 -3.21 -17.55
N VAL A 137 -10.85 -3.59 -16.51
CA VAL A 137 -12.20 -4.18 -16.61
C VAL A 137 -13.00 -3.80 -15.35
N VAL A 138 -14.21 -3.28 -15.51
CA VAL A 138 -15.11 -2.90 -14.40
C VAL A 138 -16.18 -3.98 -14.23
N PRO A 139 -16.22 -4.75 -13.12
CA PRO A 139 -17.44 -5.38 -12.67
C PRO A 139 -18.16 -4.39 -11.74
N ASP A 140 -19.23 -3.84 -12.29
CA ASP A 140 -20.21 -2.98 -11.63
C ASP A 140 -19.73 -1.60 -11.12
N LEU A 141 -19.74 -0.64 -12.05
CA LEU A 141 -19.58 0.80 -11.80
C LEU A 141 -20.59 1.34 -10.76
N GLN A 142 -21.74 0.67 -10.58
CA GLN A 142 -22.83 1.11 -9.71
C GLN A 142 -22.50 0.89 -8.23
N THR A 143 -21.86 -0.23 -7.88
CA THR A 143 -21.35 -0.48 -6.52
C THR A 143 -20.26 0.52 -6.16
N PHE A 144 -19.31 0.80 -7.07
CA PHE A 144 -18.27 1.82 -6.82
C PHE A 144 -18.85 3.22 -6.61
N ASN A 145 -19.77 3.65 -7.47
CA ASN A 145 -20.40 4.97 -7.34
C ASN A 145 -21.22 5.09 -6.05
N SER A 146 -21.88 4.02 -5.61
CA SER A 146 -22.64 4.00 -4.35
C SER A 146 -21.74 4.12 -3.13
N CYS A 147 -20.60 3.41 -3.14
CA CYS A 147 -19.56 3.53 -2.13
C CYS A 147 -18.96 4.95 -2.09
N LEU A 148 -18.61 5.52 -3.25
CA LEU A 148 -18.03 6.86 -3.35
C LEU A 148 -19.00 7.94 -2.87
N ALA A 149 -20.29 7.84 -3.21
CA ALA A 149 -21.33 8.76 -2.76
C ALA A 149 -21.52 8.71 -1.23
N ALA A 150 -21.35 7.54 -0.61
CA ALA A 150 -21.37 7.41 0.85
C ALA A 150 -20.15 8.08 1.50
N CYS A 151 -18.99 8.07 0.83
CA CYS A 151 -17.76 8.69 1.31
C CYS A 151 -17.73 10.23 1.22
N GLN A 152 -18.60 10.84 0.40
CA GLN A 152 -18.66 12.29 0.16
C GLN A 152 -19.65 13.05 1.06
N ASN A 153 -20.46 12.35 1.86
CA ASN A 153 -21.39 12.92 2.85
C ASN A 153 -20.82 12.85 4.29
#